data_AF-A0A2H0VIX8-F1
#
_entry.id   AF-A0A2H0VIX8-F1
#
_cell.length_a   1.000
_cell.length_b   1.000
_cell.length_c   1.000
_cell.angle_alpha   90.00
_cell.angle_beta   90.00
_cell.angle_gamma   90.00
#
_symmetry.space_group_name_H-M   'P 1'
#
loop_
_entity.id
_entity.type
_entity.pdbx_description
1 polymer ?
#
loop_
_entity_poly.entity_id
_entity_poly.type
_entity_poly.pdbx_seq_one_letter_code
_entity_poly.pdbx_strand_id
1 'polypeptide(L)'
;MNKFLMFLLIFVGFCVGIISLYMASLSGVMGKMGLVGGDFVQDIDKNELARQLRDREPIDCGMWQVTKSVPEYLITKGERRIILAGKLGKERVICGINLVQHGNIERGVYSVIKGLYYLKGQYSELQPLVRKDNGKCVLLAGANYESLIQNYLRATRGRVHDIVYDLYKQVEIERAGVDELCTE
;
A
#
# COMPACT_ATOMS: atom_id res chain seq x y z
N MET A 1 -29.59 20.78 -26.65
CA MET A 1 -28.47 19.90 -26.25
C MET A 1 -28.76 19.40 -24.84
N ASN A 2 -29.08 18.12 -24.68
CA ASN A 2 -29.66 17.61 -23.43
C ASN A 2 -28.65 17.71 -22.28
N LYS A 3 -29.04 18.35 -21.16
CA LYS A 3 -28.24 18.44 -19.92
C LYS A 3 -27.70 17.07 -19.50
N PHE A 4 -28.45 16.01 -19.76
CA PHE A 4 -28.05 14.62 -19.52
C PHE A 4 -26.80 14.19 -20.30
N LEU A 5 -26.70 14.57 -21.59
CA LEU A 5 -25.52 14.28 -22.41
C LEU A 5 -24.28 15.01 -21.89
N MET A 6 -24.46 16.25 -21.42
CA MET A 6 -23.37 17.03 -20.83
C MET A 6 -22.87 16.42 -19.50
N PHE A 7 -23.78 16.00 -18.62
CA PHE A 7 -23.42 15.29 -17.38
C PHE A 7 -22.71 13.97 -17.66
N LEU A 8 -23.18 13.20 -18.65
CA LEU A 8 -22.57 11.94 -19.03
C LEU A 8 -21.14 12.14 -19.56
N LEU A 9 -20.91 13.15 -20.40
CA LEU A 9 -19.58 13.48 -20.91
C LEU A 9 -18.63 13.94 -19.79
N ILE A 10 -19.11 14.76 -18.84
CA ILE A 10 -18.31 15.18 -17.68
C ILE A 10 -17.95 13.98 -16.81
N PHE A 11 -18.90 13.07 -16.55
CA PHE A 11 -18.66 11.87 -15.76
C PHE A 11 -17.66 10.93 -16.43
N VAL A 12 -17.81 10.67 -17.73
CA VAL A 12 -16.87 9.86 -18.51
C VAL A 12 -15.48 10.51 -18.49
N GLY A 13 -15.38 11.83 -18.69
CA GLY A 13 -14.13 12.57 -18.61
C GLY A 13 -13.46 12.43 -17.25
N PHE A 14 -14.23 12.51 -16.16
CA PHE A 14 -13.74 12.32 -14.80
C PHE A 14 -13.22 10.89 -14.55
N CYS A 15 -13.98 9.86 -14.98
CA CYS A 15 -13.56 8.47 -14.88
C CYS A 15 -12.28 8.19 -15.67
N VAL A 16 -12.21 8.67 -16.91
CA VAL A 16 -11.01 8.54 -17.76
C VAL A 16 -9.83 9.27 -17.12
N GLY A 17 -10.04 10.45 -16.56
CA GLY A 17 -9.03 11.21 -15.82
C GLY A 17 -8.46 10.41 -14.64
N ILE A 18 -9.32 9.87 -13.78
CA ILE A 18 -8.89 9.05 -12.62
C ILE A 18 -8.07 7.83 -13.08
N ILE A 19 -8.57 7.09 -14.08
CA ILE A 19 -7.90 5.89 -14.58
C ILE A 19 -6.54 6.25 -15.19
N SER A 20 -6.47 7.33 -15.96
CA SER A 20 -5.22 7.81 -16.58
C SER A 20 -4.20 8.21 -15.53
N LEU A 21 -4.63 8.91 -14.47
CA LEU A 21 -3.77 9.34 -13.37
C LEU A 21 -3.26 8.14 -12.57
N TYR A 22 -4.11 7.13 -12.37
CA TYR A 22 -3.71 5.87 -11.74
C TYR A 22 -2.66 5.12 -12.57
N MET A 23 -2.89 4.97 -13.88
CA MET A 23 -1.95 4.30 -14.79
C MET A 23 -0.62 5.07 -14.91
N ALA A 24 -0.66 6.40 -14.96
CA ALA A 24 0.52 7.24 -14.96
C ALA A 24 1.31 7.12 -13.64
N SER A 25 0.63 7.09 -12.49
CA SER A 25 1.27 6.86 -11.19
C SER A 25 1.90 5.46 -11.09
N LEU A 26 1.23 4.43 -11.63
CA LEU A 26 1.75 3.07 -11.65
C LEU A 26 3.00 3.00 -12.53
N SER A 27 2.90 3.47 -13.78
CA SER A 27 4.02 3.49 -14.72
C SER A 27 5.20 4.32 -14.19
N GLY A 28 4.93 5.47 -13.57
CA GLY A 28 5.96 6.33 -13.00
C GLY A 28 6.69 5.70 -11.81
N VAL A 29 5.96 5.05 -10.89
CA VAL A 29 6.58 4.35 -9.75
C VAL A 29 7.38 3.15 -10.22
N MET A 30 6.79 2.32 -11.10
CA MET A 30 7.49 1.16 -11.67
C MET A 30 8.71 1.58 -12.48
N GLY A 31 8.64 2.70 -13.22
CA GLY A 31 9.73 3.24 -14.01
C GLY A 31 10.90 3.73 -13.15
N LYS A 32 10.61 4.50 -12.10
CA LYS A 32 11.64 4.95 -11.14
C LYS A 32 12.33 3.80 -10.41
N MET A 33 11.62 2.69 -10.26
CA MET A 33 12.09 1.48 -9.61
C MET A 33 12.80 0.52 -10.56
N GLY A 34 12.93 0.87 -11.85
CA GLY A 34 13.57 0.00 -12.84
C GLY A 34 12.81 -1.31 -13.04
N LEU A 35 11.49 -1.29 -12.82
CA LEU A 35 10.59 -2.42 -12.92
C LEU A 35 9.87 -2.45 -14.27
N VAL A 36 9.94 -1.39 -15.07
CA VAL A 36 9.31 -1.34 -16.41
C VAL A 36 10.01 -2.33 -17.36
N GLY A 37 9.25 -3.28 -17.90
CA GLY A 37 9.74 -4.28 -18.86
C GLY A 37 10.38 -5.54 -18.25
N GLY A 38 10.35 -5.70 -16.92
CA GLY A 38 10.77 -6.94 -16.26
C GLY A 38 9.69 -8.02 -16.31
N ASP A 39 10.10 -9.30 -16.39
CA ASP A 39 9.16 -10.42 -16.33
C ASP A 39 8.79 -10.75 -14.88
N PHE A 40 7.93 -9.90 -14.29
CA PHE A 40 7.44 -10.05 -12.92
C PHE A 40 6.77 -11.40 -12.64
N VAL A 41 6.28 -12.06 -13.68
CA VAL A 41 5.60 -13.35 -13.56
C VAL A 41 6.58 -14.44 -13.14
N GLN A 42 7.85 -14.35 -13.54
CA GLN A 42 8.90 -15.28 -13.16
C GLN A 42 9.48 -14.98 -11.78
N ASP A 43 9.40 -13.72 -11.34
CA ASP A 43 9.96 -13.26 -10.07
C ASP A 43 9.10 -13.64 -8.85
N ILE A 44 7.90 -14.18 -9.05
CA ILE A 44 6.98 -14.54 -7.97
C ILE A 44 6.53 -16.00 -8.06
N ASP A 45 6.87 -16.78 -7.03
CA ASP A 45 6.36 -18.13 -6.86
C ASP A 45 4.93 -18.09 -6.32
N LYS A 46 3.96 -18.15 -7.25
CA LYS A 46 2.53 -18.17 -6.93
C LYS A 46 2.12 -19.37 -6.08
N ASN A 47 2.80 -20.51 -6.22
CA ASN A 47 2.48 -21.71 -5.46
C ASN A 47 2.90 -21.54 -4.01
N GLU A 48 4.08 -20.97 -3.78
CA GLU A 48 4.56 -20.65 -2.44
C GLU A 48 3.69 -19.57 -1.80
N LEU A 49 3.32 -18.53 -2.55
CA LEU A 49 2.42 -17.48 -2.07
C LEU A 49 1.04 -18.05 -1.68
N ALA A 50 0.48 -18.95 -2.51
CA ALA A 50 -0.79 -19.58 -2.23
C ALA A 50 -0.74 -20.52 -1.01
N ARG A 51 0.37 -21.24 -0.79
CA ARG A 51 0.56 -22.07 0.42
C ARG A 51 0.53 -21.23 1.69
N GLN A 52 1.18 -20.07 1.65
CA GLN A 52 1.29 -19.19 2.82
C GLN A 52 0.02 -18.39 3.10
N LEU A 53 -0.92 -18.34 2.16
CA LEU A 53 -2.21 -17.65 2.27
C LEU A 53 -3.41 -18.60 2.37
N ARG A 54 -3.18 -19.92 2.44
CA ARG A 54 -4.20 -20.97 2.32
C ARG A 54 -5.31 -20.88 3.38
N ASP A 55 -4.98 -20.36 4.57
CA ASP A 55 -5.91 -20.27 5.71
C ASP A 55 -6.64 -18.92 5.78
N ARG A 56 -6.53 -18.07 4.76
CA ARG A 56 -7.19 -16.75 4.75
C ARG A 56 -8.45 -16.76 3.89
N GLU A 57 -9.50 -16.14 4.43
CA GLU A 57 -10.71 -15.86 3.67
C GLU A 57 -10.40 -14.95 2.47
N PRO A 58 -11.09 -15.16 1.32
CA PRO A 58 -10.95 -14.30 0.16
C PRO A 58 -11.38 -12.87 0.51
N ILE A 59 -10.45 -11.93 0.45
CA ILE A 59 -10.71 -10.51 0.70
C ILE A 59 -11.07 -9.84 -0.62
N ASP A 60 -12.23 -9.17 -0.69
CA ASP A 60 -12.57 -8.35 -1.84
C ASP A 60 -11.61 -7.16 -1.94
N CYS A 61 -10.76 -7.22 -2.96
CA CYS A 61 -9.69 -6.28 -3.22
C CYS A 61 -9.90 -5.48 -4.51
N GLY A 62 -11.16 -5.13 -4.78
CA GLY A 62 -11.51 -4.21 -5.85
C GLY A 62 -10.80 -2.85 -5.73
N MET A 63 -10.57 -2.20 -6.87
CA MET A 63 -9.88 -0.89 -6.96
C MET A 63 -10.49 0.15 -6.01
N TRP A 64 -11.81 0.10 -5.81
CA TRP A 64 -12.53 1.01 -4.91
C TRP A 64 -12.11 0.84 -3.45
N GLN A 65 -11.91 -0.41 -2.98
CA GLN A 65 -11.53 -0.72 -1.60
C GLN A 65 -10.22 -0.02 -1.22
N VAL A 66 -9.26 -0.02 -2.16
CA VAL A 66 -7.87 0.46 -1.96
C VAL A 66 -7.69 1.95 -2.30
N THR A 67 -8.68 2.57 -2.94
CA THR A 67 -8.63 3.98 -3.38
C THR A 67 -9.62 4.90 -2.65
N LYS A 68 -10.71 4.38 -2.07
CA LYS A 68 -11.78 5.20 -1.45
C LYS A 68 -11.28 6.18 -0.38
N SER A 69 -10.29 5.79 0.41
CA SER A 69 -9.76 6.63 1.49
C SER A 69 -8.55 7.48 1.07
N VAL A 70 -8.10 7.38 -0.19
CA VAL A 70 -6.98 8.19 -0.70
C VAL A 70 -7.32 9.68 -0.78
N PRO A 71 -8.48 10.11 -1.32
CA PRO A 71 -8.84 11.53 -1.33
C PRO A 71 -8.89 12.12 0.08
N GLU A 72 -9.50 11.39 1.02
CA GLU A 72 -9.58 11.79 2.42
C GLU A 72 -8.18 11.94 3.04
N TYR A 73 -7.28 10.98 2.79
CA TYR A 73 -5.89 11.05 3.24
C TYR A 73 -5.15 12.28 2.70
N LEU A 74 -5.39 12.69 1.45
CA LEU A 74 -4.70 13.82 0.82
C LEU A 74 -5.13 15.17 1.38
N ILE A 75 -6.38 15.30 1.83
CA ILE A 75 -6.91 16.57 2.38
C ILE A 75 -6.81 16.65 3.90
N THR A 76 -6.67 15.51 4.58
CA THR A 76 -6.58 15.44 6.04
C THR A 76 -5.18 15.78 6.54
N LYS A 77 -5.06 16.32 7.75
CA LYS A 77 -3.78 16.62 8.42
C LYS A 77 -3.76 16.09 9.86
N GLY A 78 -2.57 16.03 10.47
CA GLY A 78 -2.38 15.65 11.87
C GLY A 78 -2.73 14.19 12.17
N GLU A 79 -3.21 13.92 13.38
CA GLU A 79 -3.48 12.56 13.89
C GLU A 79 -4.42 11.74 13.00
N ARG A 80 -5.47 12.39 12.46
CA ARG A 80 -6.41 11.70 11.55
C ARG A 80 -5.71 11.23 10.27
N ARG A 81 -4.73 11.99 9.76
CA ARG A 81 -3.94 11.58 8.60
C ARG A 81 -3.06 10.38 8.93
N ILE A 82 -2.48 10.32 10.13
CA ILE A 82 -1.66 9.20 10.61
C ILE A 82 -2.50 7.92 10.71
N ILE A 83 -3.70 8.00 11.30
CA ILE A 83 -4.62 6.87 11.38
C ILE A 83 -5.00 6.38 9.98
N LEU A 84 -5.33 7.30 9.06
CA LEU A 84 -5.65 6.98 7.67
C LEU A 84 -4.46 6.36 6.93
N ALA A 85 -3.24 6.83 7.17
CA ALA A 85 -2.01 6.27 6.60
C ALA A 85 -1.85 4.80 7.01
N GLY A 86 -2.02 4.49 8.30
CA GLY A 86 -1.94 3.12 8.79
C GLY A 86 -3.01 2.21 8.21
N LYS A 87 -4.26 2.69 8.13
CA LYS A 87 -5.36 1.94 7.52
C LYS A 87 -5.12 1.67 6.04
N LEU A 88 -4.81 2.71 5.26
CA LEU A 88 -4.51 2.61 3.84
C LEU A 88 -3.33 1.67 3.60
N GLY A 89 -2.25 1.83 4.37
CA GLY A 89 -1.06 1.00 4.30
C GLY A 89 -1.37 -0.49 4.43
N LYS A 90 -2.15 -0.86 5.45
CA LYS A 90 -2.57 -2.24 5.69
C LYS A 90 -3.46 -2.78 4.58
N GLU A 91 -4.51 -2.05 4.21
CA GLU A 91 -5.44 -2.45 3.15
C GLU A 91 -4.70 -2.65 1.80
N ARG A 92 -3.77 -1.75 1.48
CA ARG A 92 -2.93 -1.80 0.27
C ARG A 92 -2.01 -3.02 0.22
N VAL A 93 -1.36 -3.35 1.33
CA VAL A 93 -0.48 -4.54 1.42
C VAL A 93 -1.30 -5.81 1.24
N ILE A 94 -2.39 -5.95 2.01
CA ILE A 94 -3.27 -7.11 1.95
C ILE A 94 -3.80 -7.31 0.52
N CYS A 95 -4.34 -6.24 -0.06
CA CYS A 95 -4.90 -6.33 -1.40
C CYS A 95 -3.86 -6.46 -2.50
N GLY A 96 -2.66 -5.89 -2.31
CA GLY A 96 -1.55 -6.08 -3.23
C GLY A 96 -1.15 -7.56 -3.32
N ILE A 97 -0.98 -8.20 -2.17
CA ILE A 97 -0.66 -9.64 -2.09
C ILE A 97 -1.76 -10.48 -2.74
N ASN A 98 -3.03 -10.17 -2.45
CA ASN A 98 -4.17 -10.88 -3.05
C ASN A 98 -4.23 -10.73 -4.58
N LEU A 99 -3.95 -9.53 -5.10
CA LEU A 99 -3.87 -9.27 -6.54
C LEU A 99 -2.76 -10.07 -7.21
N VAL A 100 -1.59 -10.17 -6.58
CA VAL A 100 -0.48 -11.01 -7.07
C VAL A 100 -0.90 -12.48 -7.15
N GLN A 101 -1.57 -12.98 -6.11
CA GLN A 101 -2.05 -14.37 -6.05
C GLN A 101 -3.05 -14.69 -7.18
N HIS A 102 -3.91 -13.73 -7.54
CA HIS A 102 -4.86 -13.85 -8.65
C HIS A 102 -4.27 -13.53 -10.03
N GLY A 103 -2.94 -13.38 -10.14
CA GLY A 103 -2.23 -13.18 -11.40
C GLY A 103 -2.16 -11.73 -11.87
N ASN A 104 -2.66 -10.76 -11.11
CA ASN A 104 -2.50 -9.33 -11.39
C ASN A 104 -1.24 -8.78 -10.73
N ILE A 105 -0.09 -9.24 -11.22
CA ILE A 105 1.19 -9.08 -10.53
C ILE A 105 1.62 -7.62 -10.45
N GLU A 106 1.64 -6.89 -11.56
CA GLU A 106 2.11 -5.50 -11.59
C GLU A 106 1.31 -4.59 -10.64
N ARG A 107 -0.02 -4.69 -10.68
CA ARG A 107 -0.88 -3.92 -9.76
C ARG A 107 -0.72 -4.38 -8.32
N GLY A 108 -0.52 -5.67 -8.11
CA GLY A 108 -0.27 -6.25 -6.79
C GLY A 108 1.01 -5.71 -6.17
N VAL A 109 2.13 -5.82 -6.88
CA VAL A 109 3.45 -5.28 -6.51
C VAL A 109 3.35 -3.78 -6.23
N TYR A 110 2.75 -3.01 -7.15
CA TYR A 110 2.53 -1.58 -6.96
C TYR A 110 1.73 -1.26 -5.69
N SER A 111 0.67 -2.03 -5.41
CA SER A 111 -0.15 -1.84 -4.22
C SER A 111 0.63 -2.15 -2.95
N VAL A 112 1.43 -3.23 -2.92
CA VAL A 112 2.32 -3.56 -1.79
C VAL A 112 3.28 -2.41 -1.52
N ILE A 113 3.98 -1.94 -2.56
CA ILE A 113 4.94 -0.82 -2.47
C ILE A 113 4.26 0.45 -1.93
N LYS A 114 3.11 0.82 -2.47
CA LYS A 114 2.35 1.99 -1.99
C LYS A 114 1.88 1.80 -0.55
N GLY A 115 1.49 0.59 -0.17
CA GLY A 115 1.13 0.24 1.20
C GLY A 115 2.27 0.48 2.18
N LEU A 116 3.47 0.01 1.84
CA LEU A 116 4.69 0.25 2.63
C LEU A 116 5.03 1.74 2.73
N TYR A 117 4.85 2.53 1.67
CA TYR A 117 5.03 3.99 1.77
C TYR A 117 4.05 4.66 2.73
N TYR A 118 2.78 4.23 2.76
CA TYR A 118 1.82 4.77 3.72
C TYR A 118 2.18 4.37 5.16
N LEU A 119 2.62 3.14 5.38
CA LEU A 119 3.08 2.67 6.70
C LEU A 119 4.33 3.44 7.15
N LYS A 120 5.33 3.60 6.27
CA LYS A 120 6.51 4.43 6.55
C LYS A 120 6.10 5.85 6.96
N GLY A 121 5.21 6.47 6.18
CA GLY A 121 4.68 7.81 6.47
C GLY A 121 3.94 7.89 7.80
N GLN A 122 3.16 6.86 8.15
CA GLN A 122 2.49 6.77 9.45
C GLN A 122 3.50 6.89 10.60
N TYR A 123 4.53 6.03 10.62
CA TYR A 123 5.51 6.01 11.71
C TYR A 123 6.36 7.28 11.73
N SER A 124 6.82 7.75 10.58
CA SER A 124 7.63 8.96 10.45
C SER A 124 6.87 10.23 10.93
N GLU A 125 5.56 10.30 10.67
CA GLU A 125 4.72 11.40 11.15
C GLU A 125 4.30 11.24 12.62
N LEU A 126 4.21 10.01 13.12
CA LEU A 126 3.85 9.71 14.51
C LEU A 126 5.01 9.97 15.48
N GLN A 127 6.24 9.64 15.10
CA GLN A 127 7.43 9.80 15.93
C GLN A 127 7.55 11.20 16.57
N PRO A 128 7.48 12.33 15.82
CA PRO A 128 7.59 13.66 16.41
C PRO A 128 6.39 14.04 17.29
N LEU A 129 5.24 13.38 17.14
CA LEU A 129 4.09 13.59 18.02
C LEU A 129 4.29 12.84 19.35
N VAL A 130 4.71 11.59 19.29
CA VAL A 130 5.00 10.78 20.48
C VAL A 130 6.11 11.43 21.30
N ARG A 131 7.19 11.93 20.68
CA ARG A 131 8.25 12.67 21.40
C ARG A 131 7.74 13.89 22.19
N LYS A 132 6.61 14.47 21.80
CA LYS A 132 6.01 15.62 22.48
C LYS A 132 4.97 15.21 23.51
N ASP A 133 4.28 14.11 23.27
CA ASP A 133 3.19 13.58 24.09
C ASP A 133 3.14 12.05 23.95
N ASN A 134 3.68 11.33 24.94
CA ASN A 134 3.66 9.86 24.99
C ASN A 134 2.22 9.30 24.96
N GLY A 135 1.20 10.09 25.32
CA GLY A 135 -0.20 9.70 25.17
C GLY A 135 -0.60 9.41 23.71
N LYS A 136 0.18 9.88 22.73
CA LYS A 136 -0.03 9.60 21.29
C LYS A 136 0.39 8.20 20.86
N CYS A 137 1.01 7.41 21.73
CA CYS A 137 1.30 6.00 21.47
C CYS A 137 0.03 5.17 21.17
N VAL A 138 -1.15 5.62 21.63
CA VAL A 138 -2.43 4.99 21.28
C VAL A 138 -2.75 4.99 19.77
N LEU A 139 -2.05 5.83 18.99
CA LEU A 139 -2.19 5.89 17.53
C LEU A 139 -1.41 4.77 16.80
N LEU A 140 -0.59 3.98 17.52
CA LEU A 140 -0.03 2.72 17.05
C LEU A 140 -1.15 1.69 16.91
N ALA A 141 -1.80 1.66 15.75
CA ALA A 141 -2.70 0.57 15.43
C ALA A 141 -1.87 -0.72 15.26
N GLY A 142 -2.07 -1.69 16.15
CA GLY A 142 -1.44 -3.02 16.11
C GLY A 142 -1.38 -3.60 14.69
N ALA A 143 -0.19 -3.99 14.27
CA ALA A 143 0.14 -4.25 12.87
C ALA A 143 0.42 -5.73 12.63
N ASN A 144 -0.61 -6.49 12.22
CA ASN A 144 -0.43 -7.86 11.73
C ASN A 144 -0.06 -7.90 10.22
N TYR A 145 0.60 -6.86 9.68
CA TYR A 145 1.04 -6.83 8.28
C TYR A 145 2.45 -7.42 8.08
N GLU A 146 3.26 -7.51 9.15
CA GLU A 146 4.64 -8.03 9.08
C GLU A 146 4.68 -9.46 8.55
N SER A 147 3.85 -10.35 9.11
CA SER A 147 3.78 -11.74 8.64
C SER A 147 3.38 -11.85 7.18
N LEU A 148 2.50 -10.95 6.71
CA LEU A 148 2.09 -10.88 5.30
C LEU A 148 3.24 -10.47 4.38
N ILE A 149 3.99 -9.43 4.76
CA ILE A 149 5.13 -8.96 3.97
C ILE A 149 6.26 -9.98 3.99
N GLN A 150 6.56 -10.59 5.13
CA GLN A 150 7.57 -11.64 5.22
C GLN A 150 7.22 -12.85 4.36
N ASN A 151 5.95 -13.26 4.37
CA ASN A 151 5.46 -14.33 3.52
C ASN A 151 5.56 -13.97 2.03
N TYR A 152 5.14 -12.76 1.67
CA TYR A 152 5.31 -12.23 0.33
C TYR A 152 6.79 -12.22 -0.12
N LEU A 153 7.70 -11.79 0.75
CA LEU A 153 9.14 -11.77 0.47
C LEU A 153 9.74 -13.16 0.28
N ARG A 154 9.25 -14.18 1.01
CA ARG A 154 9.66 -15.58 0.79
C ARG A 154 9.21 -16.12 -0.57
N ALA A 155 8.08 -15.64 -1.06
CA ALA A 155 7.52 -16.03 -2.35
C ALA A 155 7.99 -15.16 -3.53
N THR A 156 8.83 -14.14 -3.29
CA THR A 156 9.33 -13.23 -4.32
C THR A 156 10.84 -13.28 -4.43
N ARG A 157 11.36 -13.03 -5.64
CA ARG A 157 12.79 -12.97 -5.96
C ARG A 157 13.09 -11.77 -6.86
N GLY A 158 14.36 -11.59 -7.17
CA GLY A 158 14.83 -10.57 -8.11
C GLY A 158 14.55 -9.14 -7.62
N ARG A 159 14.38 -8.22 -8.56
CA ARG A 159 14.28 -6.78 -8.27
C ARG A 159 13.02 -6.43 -7.45
N VAL A 160 11.92 -7.16 -7.63
CA VAL A 160 10.71 -6.98 -6.82
C VAL A 160 10.99 -7.30 -5.35
N HIS A 161 11.70 -8.40 -5.09
CA HIS A 161 12.10 -8.76 -3.74
C HIS A 161 12.95 -7.66 -3.10
N ASP A 162 14.02 -7.24 -3.78
CA ASP A 162 14.97 -6.26 -3.25
C ASP A 162 14.27 -4.95 -2.88
N ILE A 163 13.39 -4.44 -3.75
CA ILE A 163 12.67 -3.18 -3.53
C ILE A 163 11.68 -3.30 -2.37
N VAL A 164 10.90 -4.38 -2.32
CA VAL A 164 9.92 -4.58 -1.25
C VAL A 164 10.63 -4.82 0.07
N TYR A 165 11.76 -5.53 0.07
CA TYR A 165 12.59 -5.77 1.23
C TYR A 165 13.19 -4.47 1.78
N ASP A 166 13.81 -3.66 0.93
CA ASP A 166 14.40 -2.38 1.32
C ASP A 166 13.36 -1.42 1.89
N LEU A 167 12.19 -1.33 1.24
CA LEU A 167 11.09 -0.52 1.75
C LEU A 167 10.56 -1.06 3.08
N TYR A 168 10.40 -2.37 3.20
CA TYR A 168 9.96 -3.00 4.46
C TYR A 168 10.95 -2.71 5.60
N LYS A 169 12.25 -2.80 5.36
CA LYS A 169 13.28 -2.44 6.35
C LYS A 169 13.23 -0.97 6.74
N GLN A 170 12.97 -0.06 5.79
CA GLN A 170 12.74 1.34 6.13
C GLN A 170 11.50 1.52 7.02
N VAL A 171 10.42 0.79 6.79
CA VAL A 171 9.24 0.84 7.68
C VAL A 171 9.60 0.33 9.07
N GLU A 172 10.33 -0.76 9.18
CA GLU A 172 10.76 -1.32 10.48
C GLU A 172 11.65 -0.35 11.26
N ILE A 173 12.56 0.37 10.60
CA ILE A 173 13.40 1.39 11.25
C ILE A 173 12.54 2.53 11.82
N GLU A 174 11.60 3.05 11.03
CA GLU A 174 10.70 4.10 11.50
C GLU A 174 9.80 3.60 12.64
N ARG A 175 9.30 2.36 12.54
CA ARG A 175 8.51 1.72 13.60
C ARG A 175 9.31 1.60 14.89
N ALA A 176 10.52 1.03 14.83
CA ALA A 176 11.37 0.86 16.00
C ALA A 176 11.62 2.20 16.70
N GLY A 177 11.85 3.27 15.94
CA GLY A 177 12.02 4.61 16.49
C GLY A 177 10.77 5.22 17.13
N VAL A 178 9.58 4.66 16.91
CA VAL A 178 8.35 5.01 17.65
C VAL A 178 8.16 4.06 18.84
N ASP A 179 8.40 2.76 18.66
CA ASP A 179 8.24 1.75 19.71
C ASP A 179 9.18 2.01 20.90
N GLU A 180 10.41 2.46 20.65
CA GLU A 180 11.37 2.91 21.67
C GLU A 180 10.80 4.05 22.54
N LEU A 181 9.99 4.94 21.96
CA LEU A 181 9.40 6.07 22.68
C LEU A 181 8.10 5.69 23.41
N CYS A 182 7.49 4.58 23.03
CA CYS A 182 6.20 4.11 23.55
C CYS A 182 6.31 3.01 24.60
N THR A 183 7.54 2.59 24.93
CA THR A 183 7.83 1.57 25.94
C THR A 183 8.33 2.17 27.27
N GLU A 184 8.48 3.50 27.35
CA GLU A 184 8.71 4.29 28.58
C GLU A 184 7.41 4.74 29.23
#